data_AF-A0A3L6QJK6-F1
#
_entry.id   AF-A0A3L6QJK6-F1
#
_cell.length_a   1.000
_cell.length_b   1.000
_cell.length_c   1.000
_cell.angle_alpha   90.00
_cell.angle_beta   90.00
_cell.angle_gamma   90.00
#
_symmetry.space_group_name_H-M   'P 1'
#
loop_
_entity.id
_entity.type
_entity.pdbx_description
1 polymer ?
#
loop_
_entity_poly.entity_id
_entity_poly.type
_entity_poly.pdbx_seq_one_letter_code
_entity_poly.pdbx_strand_id
1 'polypeptide(L)'
;MSCLRRTRHTPLFRLRRGFSGSSAAVGAEAEALPPPRPSAGRRVVVTGLGAVTPLGRGVGATWDRLVAGKCAVRSLAAEDLRLPAETAGRTLEQLPSRVVAAVPRGKGKDEFDEEAWTKDKSISGFISYALCAADEALRDANWLPSEDDKKERTGVSIGGGIGSISDILDASQMIIENRLRRLSPYFIPKILINMASGHVSMRYGFQGPNHAVVAACATGAHSIGDATRMIQFGDADVMVVGGTESSIDALSIAGFSRQALDHAKERGAKFYAEIRGYGMSGDAHHITQPQHDGRGAILAMKRALDQSGLNANEIDYVNAHATSTPLGDAVEANAIKTIFRDHAASGDLALSSTKGAIGHLLGAAGSVEAIFTVLAIHHGVAPPTLNLEQPDPLFEGAFTPLSAARKMPIRAAISNSFGFGGTNTSLLFSSPP
;
A
#
# COMPACT_ATOMS: atom_id res chain seq x y z
N MET A 1 -72.62 -33.17 -43.85
CA MET A 1 -72.66 -33.68 -42.46
C MET A 1 -71.50 -33.08 -41.68
N SER A 2 -71.44 -33.25 -40.35
CA SER A 2 -70.66 -32.36 -39.45
C SER A 2 -69.60 -33.10 -38.60
N CYS A 3 -68.90 -32.29 -37.78
CA CYS A 3 -68.21 -32.63 -36.52
C CYS A 3 -66.68 -32.84 -36.54
N LEU A 4 -66.13 -33.06 -35.33
CA LEU A 4 -64.85 -32.52 -34.85
C LEU A 4 -64.20 -33.44 -33.77
N ARG A 5 -62.89 -33.20 -33.48
CA ARG A 5 -62.10 -33.55 -32.25
C ARG A 5 -61.26 -34.86 -32.14
N ARG A 6 -59.94 -34.63 -31.96
CA ARG A 6 -59.06 -34.97 -30.80
C ARG A 6 -58.27 -36.32 -30.66
N THR A 7 -56.93 -36.16 -30.72
CA THR A 7 -55.87 -36.55 -29.74
C THR A 7 -55.64 -38.00 -29.30
N ARG A 8 -54.35 -38.41 -29.24
CA ARG A 8 -53.51 -38.51 -28.00
C ARG A 8 -52.08 -39.01 -28.29
N HIS A 9 -51.09 -38.59 -27.49
CA HIS A 9 -49.87 -39.37 -27.24
C HIS A 9 -49.25 -39.11 -25.85
N THR A 10 -48.94 -40.21 -25.16
CA THR A 10 -48.08 -40.47 -23.98
C THR A 10 -47.27 -39.35 -23.28
N PRO A 11 -47.36 -39.31 -21.94
CA PRO A 11 -46.25 -38.89 -21.06
C PRO A 11 -45.94 -39.85 -19.87
N LEU A 12 -44.67 -39.85 -19.44
CA LEU A 12 -44.12 -40.05 -18.08
C LEU A 12 -44.58 -41.21 -17.17
N PHE A 13 -43.61 -42.01 -16.70
CA PHE A 13 -43.66 -42.75 -15.44
C PHE A 13 -42.45 -42.42 -14.54
N ARG A 14 -42.70 -42.22 -13.24
CA ARG A 14 -41.66 -42.14 -12.18
C ARG A 14 -41.59 -43.48 -11.46
N LEU A 15 -40.38 -43.98 -11.18
CA LEU A 15 -40.15 -44.93 -10.07
C LEU A 15 -39.31 -44.25 -8.97
N ARG A 16 -39.54 -44.63 -7.72
CA ARG A 16 -38.76 -44.13 -6.58
C ARG A 16 -38.54 -45.24 -5.54
N ARG A 17 -37.26 -45.60 -5.34
CA ARG A 17 -36.65 -46.33 -4.20
C ARG A 17 -37.31 -47.62 -3.69
N GLY A 18 -36.51 -48.69 -3.61
CA GLY A 18 -36.83 -49.85 -2.78
C GLY A 18 -35.95 -51.07 -3.02
N PHE A 19 -34.67 -51.02 -2.63
CA PHE A 19 -33.83 -52.22 -2.50
C PHE A 19 -32.98 -52.17 -1.24
N SER A 20 -33.06 -53.25 -0.46
CA SER A 20 -32.28 -53.50 0.75
C SER A 20 -30.88 -54.01 0.40
N GLY A 21 -29.90 -53.66 1.23
CA GLY A 21 -28.50 -54.01 0.98
C GLY A 21 -28.14 -55.43 1.41
N SER A 22 -27.27 -56.07 0.63
CA SER A 22 -26.27 -57.00 1.17
C SER A 22 -24.94 -56.68 0.48
N SER A 23 -23.98 -56.16 1.24
CA SER A 23 -22.62 -55.90 0.80
C SER A 23 -21.69 -56.34 1.91
N ALA A 24 -20.73 -57.21 1.60
CA ALA A 24 -19.79 -57.73 2.59
C ALA A 24 -19.01 -56.59 3.26
N ALA A 25 -18.76 -56.73 4.56
CA ALA A 25 -18.08 -55.71 5.34
C ALA A 25 -16.58 -55.67 5.01
N VAL A 26 -16.20 -54.86 4.01
CA VAL A 26 -14.84 -54.34 3.90
C VAL A 26 -14.72 -53.22 4.93
N GLY A 27 -14.44 -53.61 6.17
CA GLY A 27 -14.30 -52.74 7.34
C GLY A 27 -13.01 -51.93 7.32
N ALA A 28 -12.83 -51.11 6.28
CA ALA A 28 -11.83 -50.05 6.23
C ALA A 28 -12.58 -48.72 6.38
N GLU A 29 -12.79 -48.28 7.62
CA GLU A 29 -13.03 -46.86 7.86
C GLU A 29 -11.80 -46.11 7.35
N ALA A 30 -11.98 -45.21 6.39
CA ALA A 30 -10.90 -44.36 5.94
C ALA A 30 -10.59 -43.38 7.09
N GLU A 31 -9.53 -43.67 7.86
CA GLU A 31 -9.10 -42.82 8.97
C GLU A 31 -9.01 -41.37 8.49
N ALA A 32 -9.84 -40.51 9.08
CA ALA A 32 -9.84 -39.10 8.75
C ALA A 32 -8.46 -38.54 9.08
N LEU A 33 -7.77 -38.02 8.05
CA LEU A 33 -6.43 -37.45 8.22
C LEU A 33 -6.46 -36.44 9.38
N PRO A 34 -5.52 -36.54 10.34
CA PRO A 34 -5.52 -35.65 11.50
C PRO A 34 -5.41 -34.19 11.03
N PRO A 35 -6.02 -33.23 11.76
CA PRO A 35 -5.91 -31.83 11.42
C PRO A 35 -4.43 -31.41 11.33
N PRO A 36 -4.08 -30.51 10.39
CA PRO A 36 -2.70 -30.07 10.22
C PRO A 36 -2.16 -29.51 11.54
N ARG A 37 -0.91 -29.86 11.87
CA ARG A 37 -0.26 -29.42 13.11
C ARG A 37 -0.24 -27.89 13.16
N PRO A 38 -0.63 -27.25 14.28
CA PRO A 38 -0.49 -25.81 14.42
C PRO A 38 0.97 -25.39 14.25
N SER A 39 1.24 -24.50 13.29
CA SER A 39 2.57 -23.91 13.12
C SER A 39 2.85 -22.95 14.27
N ALA A 40 3.95 -23.15 14.99
CA ALA A 40 4.44 -22.16 15.94
C ALA A 40 4.90 -20.91 15.18
N GLY A 41 4.16 -19.80 15.33
CA GLY A 41 4.38 -18.59 14.55
C GLY A 41 5.80 -18.04 14.71
N ARG A 42 6.57 -18.05 13.62
CA ARG A 42 7.96 -17.57 13.62
C ARG A 42 8.00 -16.04 13.79
N ARG A 43 8.89 -15.54 14.63
CA ARG A 43 9.15 -14.09 14.69
C ARG A 43 9.89 -13.66 13.41
N VAL A 44 9.53 -12.49 12.89
CA VAL A 44 10.12 -11.89 11.69
C VAL A 44 10.81 -10.59 12.08
N VAL A 45 11.95 -10.30 11.46
CA VAL A 45 12.75 -9.09 11.69
C VAL A 45 13.22 -8.54 10.35
N VAL A 46 13.51 -7.25 10.29
CA VAL A 46 14.16 -6.61 9.14
C VAL A 46 15.68 -6.61 9.37
N THR A 47 16.47 -6.91 8.34
CA THR A 47 17.95 -6.99 8.45
C THR A 47 18.69 -6.00 7.56
N GLY A 48 18.04 -5.41 6.55
CA GLY A 48 18.61 -4.36 5.71
C GLY A 48 17.55 -3.51 5.02
N LEU A 49 17.94 -2.31 4.60
CA LEU A 49 17.07 -1.28 4.02
C LEU A 49 17.65 -0.74 2.71
N GLY A 50 16.78 -0.35 1.78
CA GLY A 50 17.17 0.23 0.51
C GLY A 50 16.11 1.18 -0.05
N ALA A 51 16.52 2.28 -0.69
CA ALA A 51 15.59 3.34 -1.10
C ALA A 51 16.04 4.13 -2.35
N VAL A 52 15.09 4.36 -3.26
CA VAL A 52 15.20 5.35 -4.34
C VAL A 52 14.07 6.35 -4.16
N THR A 53 14.38 7.61 -3.86
CA THR A 53 13.38 8.63 -3.50
C THR A 53 13.64 9.98 -4.17
N PRO A 54 12.66 10.89 -4.17
CA PRO A 54 12.87 12.29 -4.57
C PRO A 54 13.90 13.04 -3.73
N LEU A 55 14.15 12.63 -2.47
CA LEU A 55 15.23 13.20 -1.66
C LEU A 55 16.61 12.68 -2.08
N GLY A 56 16.70 11.50 -2.70
CA GLY A 56 17.94 10.94 -3.21
C GLY A 56 17.84 9.43 -3.46
N ARG A 57 18.86 8.88 -4.12
CA ARG A 57 19.10 7.44 -4.16
C ARG A 57 20.00 7.06 -3.00
N GLY A 58 19.58 6.08 -2.21
CA GLY A 58 20.24 5.62 -0.99
C GLY A 58 19.45 6.00 0.27
N VAL A 59 19.38 5.09 1.23
CA VAL A 59 18.69 5.28 2.52
C VAL A 59 19.31 6.44 3.30
N GLY A 60 20.65 6.47 3.40
CA GLY A 60 21.37 7.54 4.11
C GLY A 60 21.12 8.93 3.51
N ALA A 61 21.28 9.07 2.19
CA ALA A 61 21.04 10.34 1.50
C ALA A 61 19.58 10.81 1.63
N THR A 62 18.62 9.90 1.54
CA THR A 62 17.19 10.17 1.79
C THR A 62 16.97 10.64 3.23
N TRP A 63 17.55 9.94 4.20
CA TRP A 63 17.36 10.19 5.63
C TRP A 63 17.97 11.53 6.07
N ASP A 64 19.24 11.78 5.76
CA ASP A 64 19.94 13.01 6.17
C ASP A 64 19.23 14.27 5.65
N ARG A 65 18.74 14.21 4.40
CA ARG A 65 18.01 15.31 3.76
C ARG A 65 16.61 15.50 4.37
N LEU A 66 15.93 14.42 4.75
CA LEU A 66 14.66 14.48 5.49
C LEU A 66 14.83 15.10 6.88
N VAL A 67 15.86 14.71 7.64
CA VAL A 67 16.16 15.29 8.96
C VAL A 67 16.53 16.76 8.85
N ALA A 68 17.30 17.14 7.82
CA ALA A 68 17.65 18.52 7.52
C ALA A 68 16.50 19.35 6.92
N GLY A 69 15.26 18.86 6.96
CA GLY A 69 14.06 19.58 6.52
C GLY A 69 14.03 19.93 5.03
N LYS A 70 14.75 19.18 4.18
CA LYS A 70 14.77 19.43 2.73
C LYS A 70 13.45 18.99 2.11
N CYS A 71 12.93 19.80 1.20
CA CYS A 71 11.81 19.44 0.35
C CYS A 71 12.32 19.07 -1.05
N ALA A 72 11.85 17.94 -1.58
CA ALA A 72 12.10 17.50 -2.96
C ALA A 72 10.96 17.87 -3.93
N VAL A 73 9.88 18.49 -3.44
CA VAL A 73 8.81 19.01 -4.29
C VAL A 73 9.33 20.24 -5.03
N ARG A 74 9.26 20.20 -6.36
CA ARG A 74 9.59 21.29 -7.27
C ARG A 74 8.46 21.52 -8.28
N SER A 75 8.54 22.60 -9.05
CA SER A 75 7.70 22.78 -10.23
C SER A 75 7.88 21.61 -11.21
N LEU A 76 6.78 21.20 -11.82
CA LEU A 76 6.71 20.20 -12.87
C LEU A 76 7.33 20.77 -14.16
N ALA A 77 8.33 20.09 -14.71
CA ALA A 77 9.00 20.44 -15.95
C ALA A 77 8.31 19.77 -17.15
N ALA A 78 8.63 20.19 -18.38
CA ALA A 78 8.07 19.57 -19.58
C ALA A 78 8.60 18.13 -19.77
N GLU A 79 9.85 17.90 -19.38
CA GLU A 79 10.53 16.60 -19.47
C GLU A 79 9.88 15.53 -18.56
N ASP A 80 9.33 15.94 -17.41
CA ASP A 80 8.65 15.04 -16.46
C ASP A 80 7.39 14.40 -17.06
N LEU A 81 6.76 15.04 -18.06
CA LEU A 81 5.51 14.58 -18.64
C LEU A 81 5.65 13.33 -19.52
N ARG A 82 6.89 12.97 -19.90
CA ARG A 82 7.20 11.87 -20.83
C ARG A 82 6.50 11.99 -22.19
N LEU A 83 6.41 13.22 -22.70
CA LEU A 83 5.82 13.56 -24.00
C LEU A 83 6.84 14.27 -24.92
N PRO A 84 6.64 14.25 -26.25
CA PRO A 84 7.38 15.12 -27.17
C PRO A 84 7.22 16.59 -26.78
N ALA A 85 8.31 17.38 -26.84
CA ALA A 85 8.39 18.72 -26.24
C ALA A 85 7.25 19.68 -26.65
N GLU A 86 6.85 19.68 -27.92
CA GLU A 86 5.75 20.51 -28.45
C GLU A 86 4.37 20.13 -27.85
N THR A 87 4.16 18.84 -27.57
CA THR A 87 2.96 18.37 -26.87
C THR A 87 3.08 18.63 -25.36
N ALA A 88 4.26 18.39 -24.78
CA ALA A 88 4.53 18.55 -23.35
C ALA A 88 4.19 19.97 -22.85
N GLY A 89 4.61 21.02 -23.56
CA GLY A 89 4.28 22.40 -23.18
C GLY A 89 2.77 22.65 -23.12
N ARG A 90 2.03 22.27 -24.17
CA ARG A 90 0.57 22.40 -24.23
C ARG A 90 -0.16 21.55 -23.18
N THR A 91 0.37 20.39 -22.82
CA THR A 91 -0.19 19.55 -21.77
C THR A 91 0.08 20.14 -20.39
N LEU A 92 1.28 20.67 -20.13
CA LEU A 92 1.65 21.33 -18.87
C LEU A 92 0.71 22.50 -18.54
N GLU A 93 0.26 23.25 -19.56
CA GLU A 93 -0.73 24.31 -19.41
C GLU A 93 -2.12 23.80 -18.99
N GLN A 94 -2.49 22.57 -19.33
CA GLN A 94 -3.79 21.97 -19.03
C GLN A 94 -3.83 21.22 -17.69
N LEU A 95 -2.67 20.92 -17.08
CA LEU A 95 -2.59 20.20 -15.81
C LEU A 95 -2.97 21.11 -14.62
N PRO A 96 -3.94 20.71 -13.76
CA PRO A 96 -4.29 21.46 -12.55
C PRO A 96 -3.18 21.45 -11.49
N SER A 97 -2.53 20.31 -11.27
CA SER A 97 -1.28 20.26 -10.49
C SER A 97 -0.08 20.44 -11.39
N ARG A 98 0.84 21.33 -11.00
CA ARG A 98 2.13 21.56 -11.67
C ARG A 98 3.30 21.49 -10.69
N VAL A 99 3.18 20.64 -9.68
CA VAL A 99 4.24 20.32 -8.72
C VAL A 99 4.50 18.83 -8.69
N VAL A 100 5.76 18.44 -8.48
CA VAL A 100 6.20 17.04 -8.49
C VAL A 100 7.38 16.84 -7.54
N ALA A 101 7.46 15.67 -6.91
CA ALA A 101 8.65 15.18 -6.25
C ALA A 101 9.25 14.07 -7.10
N ALA A 102 10.29 14.39 -7.88
CA ALA A 102 10.94 13.45 -8.80
C ALA A 102 12.28 12.96 -8.24
N VAL A 103 12.62 11.69 -8.48
CA VAL A 103 13.94 11.12 -8.16
C VAL A 103 15.04 11.91 -8.90
N PRO A 104 16.11 12.38 -8.22
CA PRO A 104 17.21 13.07 -8.89
C PRO A 104 18.00 12.09 -9.76
N ARG A 105 18.08 12.38 -11.06
CA ARG A 105 18.69 11.53 -12.08
C ARG A 105 20.07 12.06 -12.47
N GLY A 106 21.04 11.18 -12.54
CA GLY A 106 22.43 11.54 -12.84
C GLY A 106 23.42 10.52 -12.29
N LYS A 107 24.71 10.85 -12.34
CA LYS A 107 25.82 9.95 -11.98
C LYS A 107 26.57 10.39 -10.71
N GLY A 108 26.00 11.35 -9.98
CA GLY A 108 26.45 11.77 -8.66
C GLY A 108 26.18 10.73 -7.57
N LYS A 109 26.89 10.89 -6.44
CA LYS A 109 26.90 9.94 -5.32
C LYS A 109 25.50 9.54 -4.82
N ASP A 110 24.60 10.52 -4.75
CA ASP A 110 23.25 10.40 -4.16
C ASP A 110 22.14 10.43 -5.26
N GLU A 111 22.53 10.27 -6.53
CA GLU A 111 21.63 10.31 -7.70
C GLU A 111 21.33 8.90 -8.22
N PHE A 112 20.26 8.80 -9.01
CA PHE A 112 19.87 7.59 -9.71
C PHE A 112 20.44 7.58 -11.15
N ASP A 113 21.43 6.73 -11.39
CA ASP A 113 21.98 6.47 -12.72
C ASP A 113 21.05 5.53 -13.49
N GLU A 114 20.11 6.09 -14.24
CA GLU A 114 19.10 5.32 -14.98
C GLU A 114 19.74 4.37 -16.01
N GLU A 115 20.87 4.74 -16.62
CA GLU A 115 21.60 3.88 -17.55
C GLU A 115 22.21 2.64 -16.86
N ALA A 116 22.58 2.75 -15.57
CA ALA A 116 23.09 1.62 -14.81
C ALA A 116 22.01 0.56 -14.56
N TRP A 117 20.74 0.97 -14.42
CA TRP A 117 19.61 0.10 -14.02
C TRP A 117 18.64 -0.26 -15.15
N THR A 118 18.72 0.35 -16.33
CA THR A 118 17.81 0.11 -17.48
C THR A 118 18.46 -0.56 -18.70
N LYS A 119 19.61 -1.24 -18.50
CA LYS A 119 20.37 -1.90 -19.58
C LYS A 119 19.58 -2.98 -20.33
N ASP A 120 18.62 -3.62 -19.66
CA ASP A 120 17.65 -4.53 -20.25
C ASP A 120 16.41 -3.75 -20.71
N LYS A 121 16.03 -3.93 -21.98
CA LYS A 121 14.90 -3.23 -22.63
C LYS A 121 13.52 -3.65 -22.12
N SER A 122 13.44 -4.68 -21.28
CA SER A 122 12.22 -5.06 -20.55
C SER A 122 12.01 -4.32 -19.22
N ILE A 123 13.01 -3.56 -18.76
CA ILE A 123 12.93 -2.78 -17.52
C ILE A 123 12.23 -1.43 -17.82
N SER A 124 11.18 -1.14 -17.06
CA SER A 124 10.53 0.18 -16.97
C SER A 124 10.92 0.89 -15.66
N GLY A 125 10.52 2.15 -15.49
CA GLY A 125 11.00 3.00 -14.38
C GLY A 125 10.72 2.46 -12.97
N PHE A 126 9.57 1.83 -12.75
CA PHE A 126 9.25 1.23 -11.43
C PHE A 126 10.12 -0.02 -11.16
N ILE A 127 10.44 -0.78 -12.21
CA ILE A 127 11.30 -1.97 -12.13
C ILE A 127 12.75 -1.54 -11.84
N SER A 128 13.26 -0.48 -12.48
CA SER A 128 14.63 0.00 -12.25
C SER A 128 14.83 0.62 -10.86
N TYR A 129 13.84 1.35 -10.33
CA TYR A 129 13.85 1.82 -8.94
C TYR A 129 13.83 0.64 -7.95
N ALA A 130 12.97 -0.38 -8.17
CA ALA A 130 12.91 -1.57 -7.32
C ALA A 130 14.23 -2.36 -7.32
N LEU A 131 14.84 -2.56 -8.50
CA LEU A 131 16.14 -3.23 -8.64
C LEU A 131 17.27 -2.52 -7.88
N CYS A 132 17.27 -1.19 -7.91
CA CYS A 132 18.27 -0.38 -7.21
C CYS A 132 18.07 -0.40 -5.69
N ALA A 133 16.83 -0.25 -5.21
CA ALA A 133 16.51 -0.38 -3.79
C ALA A 133 16.79 -1.79 -3.25
N ALA A 134 16.50 -2.84 -4.02
CA ALA A 134 16.81 -4.22 -3.64
C ALA A 134 18.32 -4.49 -3.57
N ASP A 135 19.11 -3.95 -4.50
CA ASP A 135 20.59 -4.06 -4.47
C ASP A 135 21.18 -3.40 -3.22
N GLU A 136 20.64 -2.26 -2.79
CA GLU A 136 21.02 -1.61 -1.53
C GLU A 136 20.60 -2.45 -0.31
N ALA A 137 19.33 -2.85 -0.22
CA ALA A 137 18.79 -3.60 0.92
C ALA A 137 19.48 -4.95 1.16
N LEU A 138 19.84 -5.66 0.08
CA LEU A 138 20.56 -6.93 0.15
C LEU A 138 22.02 -6.75 0.59
N ARG A 139 22.65 -5.62 0.25
CA ARG A 139 24.01 -5.30 0.73
C ARG A 139 24.00 -4.86 2.19
N ASP A 140 23.03 -4.05 2.60
CA ASP A 140 22.82 -3.62 3.99
C ASP A 140 22.55 -4.82 4.91
N ALA A 141 21.72 -5.77 4.45
CA ALA A 141 21.48 -7.06 5.12
C ALA A 141 22.66 -8.05 5.04
N ASN A 142 23.71 -7.74 4.27
CA ASN A 142 24.79 -8.66 3.88
C ASN A 142 24.27 -10.03 3.36
N TRP A 143 23.14 -10.03 2.64
CA TRP A 143 22.44 -11.22 2.16
C TRP A 143 22.58 -11.37 0.64
N LEU A 144 23.71 -11.92 0.21
CA LEU A 144 23.98 -12.30 -1.17
C LEU A 144 24.41 -13.78 -1.24
N PRO A 145 23.50 -14.73 -0.92
CA PRO A 145 23.82 -16.16 -0.85
C PRO A 145 24.28 -16.72 -2.20
N SER A 146 25.34 -17.53 -2.17
CA SER A 146 25.79 -18.30 -3.33
C SER A 146 25.18 -19.69 -3.38
N GLU A 147 24.69 -20.17 -2.24
CA GLU A 147 24.14 -21.51 -2.01
C GLU A 147 22.66 -21.60 -2.41
N ASP A 148 22.27 -22.71 -3.04
CA ASP A 148 20.94 -22.84 -3.63
C ASP A 148 19.83 -23.06 -2.59
N ASP A 149 20.14 -23.69 -1.44
CA ASP A 149 19.22 -23.82 -0.31
C ASP A 149 18.78 -22.44 0.21
N LYS A 150 19.73 -21.51 0.39
CA LYS A 150 19.45 -20.13 0.82
C LYS A 150 18.69 -19.34 -0.24
N LYS A 151 18.89 -19.63 -1.53
CA LYS A 151 18.13 -19.02 -2.64
C LYS A 151 16.69 -19.53 -2.71
N GLU A 152 16.47 -20.83 -2.55
CA GLU A 152 15.15 -21.46 -2.44
C GLU A 152 14.38 -20.94 -1.21
N ARG A 153 15.10 -20.65 -0.12
CA ARG A 153 14.54 -20.06 1.10
C ARG A 153 14.49 -18.52 1.11
N THR A 154 14.89 -17.87 0.02
CA THR A 154 14.72 -16.42 -0.19
C THR A 154 13.63 -16.16 -1.23
N GLY A 155 12.57 -15.43 -0.85
CA GLY A 155 11.52 -14.97 -1.77
C GLY A 155 11.55 -13.46 -2.00
N VAL A 156 10.59 -12.96 -2.79
CA VAL A 156 10.47 -11.54 -3.18
C VAL A 156 9.00 -11.13 -3.22
N SER A 157 8.64 -10.00 -2.59
CA SER A 157 7.30 -9.43 -2.54
C SER A 157 7.37 -7.91 -2.71
N ILE A 158 7.36 -7.45 -3.97
CA ILE A 158 7.49 -6.04 -4.35
C ILE A 158 6.38 -5.67 -5.35
N GLY A 159 5.32 -5.04 -4.85
CA GLY A 159 4.20 -4.56 -5.68
C GLY A 159 4.49 -3.23 -6.39
N GLY A 160 4.11 -3.12 -7.67
CA GLY A 160 3.93 -1.86 -8.38
C GLY A 160 2.49 -1.35 -8.25
N GLY A 161 2.27 -0.08 -7.92
CA GLY A 161 0.91 0.46 -7.70
C GLY A 161 0.09 0.58 -8.99
N ILE A 162 0.72 1.06 -10.05
CA ILE A 162 0.10 1.38 -11.35
C ILE A 162 0.89 0.73 -12.52
N GLY A 163 2.23 0.71 -12.43
CA GLY A 163 3.11 0.14 -13.45
C GLY A 163 3.78 1.20 -14.32
N SER A 164 3.54 1.17 -15.64
CA SER A 164 4.13 2.13 -16.60
C SER A 164 3.09 2.69 -17.57
N ILE A 165 2.37 3.74 -17.14
CA ILE A 165 1.36 4.41 -17.98
C ILE A 165 1.98 5.00 -19.25
N SER A 166 3.22 5.51 -19.19
CA SER A 166 3.92 6.02 -20.38
C SER A 166 4.12 4.97 -21.47
N ASP A 167 4.43 3.72 -21.12
CA ASP A 167 4.54 2.62 -22.10
C ASP A 167 3.19 2.30 -22.78
N ILE A 168 2.08 2.42 -22.02
CA ILE A 168 0.71 2.20 -22.54
C ILE A 168 0.30 3.35 -23.45
N LEU A 169 0.66 4.60 -23.12
CA LEU A 169 0.45 5.77 -23.98
C LEU A 169 1.22 5.65 -25.30
N ASP A 170 2.50 5.27 -25.27
CA ASP A 170 3.32 5.05 -26.47
C ASP A 170 2.70 3.96 -27.36
N ALA A 171 2.26 2.85 -26.78
CA ALA A 171 1.59 1.78 -27.51
C ALA A 171 0.26 2.24 -28.15
N SER A 172 -0.54 3.04 -27.42
CA SER A 172 -1.79 3.62 -27.92
C SER A 172 -1.53 4.58 -29.10
N GLN A 173 -0.53 5.46 -28.97
CA GLN A 173 -0.12 6.38 -30.03
C GLN A 173 0.32 5.62 -31.30
N MET A 174 1.06 4.51 -31.15
CA MET A 174 1.43 3.65 -32.28
C MET A 174 0.22 2.98 -32.96
N ILE A 175 -0.91 2.78 -32.28
CA ILE A 175 -2.15 2.31 -32.92
C ILE A 175 -2.76 3.44 -33.76
N ILE A 176 -2.94 4.62 -33.16
CA ILE A 176 -3.56 5.80 -33.81
C ILE A 176 -2.80 6.19 -35.09
N GLU A 177 -1.47 6.14 -35.06
CA GLU A 177 -0.60 6.49 -36.18
C GLU A 177 -0.38 5.33 -37.19
N ASN A 178 -1.02 4.17 -37.00
CA ASN A 178 -0.81 2.95 -37.78
C ASN A 178 0.65 2.42 -37.75
N ARG A 179 1.41 2.75 -36.70
CA ARG A 179 2.82 2.37 -36.49
C ARG A 179 3.01 1.11 -35.63
N LEU A 180 1.95 0.39 -35.27
CA LEU A 180 1.94 -0.75 -34.33
C LEU A 180 3.02 -1.83 -34.56
N ARG A 181 3.54 -2.01 -35.79
CA ARG A 181 4.71 -2.87 -36.07
C ARG A 181 6.00 -2.45 -35.34
N ARG A 182 6.03 -1.28 -34.71
CA ARG A 182 7.15 -0.77 -33.88
C ARG A 182 7.02 -1.10 -32.39
N LEU A 183 5.91 -1.70 -31.96
CA LEU A 183 5.69 -2.06 -30.56
C LEU A 183 6.79 -3.02 -30.07
N SER A 184 7.36 -2.75 -28.90
CA SER A 184 8.41 -3.59 -28.32
C SER A 184 7.87 -4.98 -27.99
N PRO A 185 8.61 -6.08 -28.28
CA PRO A 185 8.24 -7.41 -27.79
C PRO A 185 8.22 -7.48 -26.25
N TYR A 186 8.92 -6.56 -25.58
CA TYR A 186 8.93 -6.42 -24.13
C TYR A 186 7.81 -5.53 -23.57
N PHE A 187 6.86 -5.06 -24.39
CA PHE A 187 5.76 -4.19 -23.94
C PHE A 187 5.00 -4.77 -22.74
N ILE A 188 4.60 -6.04 -22.81
CA ILE A 188 3.88 -6.72 -21.71
C ILE A 188 4.75 -6.83 -20.44
N PRO A 189 6.00 -7.34 -20.49
CA PRO A 189 6.94 -7.25 -19.37
C PRO A 189 7.12 -5.85 -18.75
N LYS A 190 7.16 -4.77 -19.56
CA LYS A 190 7.35 -3.40 -19.05
C LYS A 190 6.17 -2.85 -18.24
N ILE A 191 4.95 -3.32 -18.50
CA ILE A 191 3.72 -2.81 -17.85
C ILE A 191 3.19 -3.70 -16.72
N LEU A 192 3.61 -4.97 -16.66
CA LEU A 192 3.15 -5.91 -15.64
C LEU A 192 3.70 -5.56 -14.25
N ILE A 193 2.83 -5.11 -13.36
CA ILE A 193 3.11 -4.66 -11.99
C ILE A 193 3.93 -5.64 -11.12
N ASN A 194 3.83 -6.95 -11.37
CA ASN A 194 4.59 -7.97 -10.64
C ASN A 194 6.04 -8.14 -11.11
N MET A 195 6.44 -7.50 -12.21
CA MET A 195 7.77 -7.65 -12.80
C MET A 195 8.87 -6.98 -11.96
N ALA A 196 8.52 -6.11 -11.00
CA ALA A 196 9.47 -5.65 -9.98
C ALA A 196 10.02 -6.84 -9.16
N SER A 197 9.14 -7.68 -8.60
CA SER A 197 9.55 -8.93 -7.95
C SER A 197 10.25 -9.89 -8.89
N GLY A 198 9.73 -10.05 -10.11
CA GLY A 198 10.30 -10.93 -11.13
C GLY A 198 11.75 -10.60 -11.47
N HIS A 199 12.06 -9.34 -11.76
CA HIS A 199 13.43 -8.92 -12.08
C HIS A 199 14.38 -8.99 -10.87
N VAL A 200 13.92 -8.72 -9.66
CA VAL A 200 14.73 -8.89 -8.43
C VAL A 200 15.02 -10.38 -8.19
N SER A 201 14.02 -11.25 -8.28
CA SER A 201 14.18 -12.72 -8.17
C SER A 201 15.19 -13.25 -9.18
N MET A 202 15.02 -12.92 -10.48
CA MET A 202 15.93 -13.36 -11.55
C MET A 202 17.36 -12.82 -11.40
N ARG A 203 17.54 -11.59 -10.89
CA ARG A 203 18.86 -10.96 -10.75
C ARG A 203 19.73 -11.60 -9.66
N TYR A 204 19.12 -12.08 -8.58
CA TYR A 204 19.85 -12.69 -7.45
C TYR A 204 19.66 -14.22 -7.34
N GLY A 205 18.87 -14.81 -8.24
CA GLY A 205 18.60 -16.25 -8.27
C GLY A 205 17.66 -16.74 -7.16
N PHE A 206 16.86 -15.84 -6.57
CA PHE A 206 15.93 -16.15 -5.48
C PHE A 206 14.72 -16.94 -5.99
N GLN A 207 14.48 -18.08 -5.37
CA GLN A 207 13.58 -19.16 -5.83
C GLN A 207 12.47 -19.49 -4.83
N GLY A 208 12.43 -18.82 -3.68
CA GLY A 208 11.28 -18.83 -2.77
C GLY A 208 10.06 -18.08 -3.35
N PRO A 209 9.06 -17.75 -2.52
CA PRO A 209 7.83 -17.11 -2.96
C PRO A 209 8.07 -15.82 -3.77
N ASN A 210 7.77 -15.87 -5.08
CA ASN A 210 7.83 -14.72 -5.98
C ASN A 210 6.42 -14.14 -6.13
N HIS A 211 6.16 -13.05 -5.40
CA HIS A 211 4.84 -12.51 -5.13
C HIS A 211 4.75 -11.02 -5.49
N ALA A 212 3.56 -10.54 -5.83
CA ALA A 212 3.28 -9.11 -5.90
C ALA A 212 1.79 -8.87 -5.67
N VAL A 213 1.45 -8.33 -4.50
CA VAL A 213 0.14 -7.78 -4.19
C VAL A 213 0.06 -6.34 -4.70
N VAL A 214 -1.12 -5.94 -5.17
CA VAL A 214 -1.38 -4.55 -5.59
C VAL A 214 -2.69 -4.09 -4.95
N ALA A 215 -2.58 -3.03 -4.15
CA ALA A 215 -3.63 -2.50 -3.30
C ALA A 215 -3.64 -0.97 -3.33
N ALA A 216 -3.34 -0.40 -4.51
CA ALA A 216 -3.13 1.03 -4.75
C ALA A 216 -2.31 1.69 -3.61
N CYS A 217 -2.96 2.53 -2.80
CA CYS A 217 -2.44 3.28 -1.65
C CYS A 217 -1.67 2.46 -0.60
N ALA A 218 -1.96 1.16 -0.50
CA ALA A 218 -1.41 0.26 0.50
C ALA A 218 -0.49 -0.83 -0.10
N THR A 219 -0.15 -0.75 -1.40
CA THR A 219 0.62 -1.78 -2.13
C THR A 219 1.91 -2.20 -1.44
N GLY A 220 2.73 -1.25 -0.98
CA GLY A 220 3.97 -1.57 -0.25
C GLY A 220 3.72 -2.17 1.14
N ALA A 221 2.70 -1.69 1.86
CA ALA A 221 2.34 -2.19 3.19
C ALA A 221 1.81 -3.63 3.13
N HIS A 222 0.92 -3.94 2.18
CA HIS A 222 0.49 -5.31 1.90
C HIS A 222 1.67 -6.21 1.51
N SER A 223 2.57 -5.73 0.63
CA SER A 223 3.71 -6.52 0.15
C SER A 223 4.64 -6.96 1.29
N ILE A 224 4.81 -6.11 2.32
CA ILE A 224 5.53 -6.43 3.57
C ILE A 224 4.69 -7.37 4.46
N GLY A 225 3.39 -7.11 4.62
CA GLY A 225 2.48 -7.92 5.45
C GLY A 225 2.36 -9.37 4.97
N ASP A 226 2.14 -9.57 3.68
CA ASP A 226 1.98 -10.90 3.08
C ASP A 226 3.29 -11.70 3.15
N ALA A 227 4.43 -11.06 2.89
CA ALA A 227 5.75 -11.67 3.08
C ALA A 227 6.07 -12.00 4.55
N THR A 228 5.59 -11.18 5.50
CA THR A 228 5.66 -11.47 6.93
C THR A 228 4.84 -12.72 7.27
N ARG A 229 3.67 -12.92 6.65
CA ARG A 229 2.89 -14.16 6.78
C ARG A 229 3.61 -15.36 6.16
N MET A 230 4.25 -15.22 5.00
CA MET A 230 5.04 -16.28 4.36
C MET A 230 6.19 -16.77 5.25
N ILE A 231 6.96 -15.85 5.87
CA ILE A 231 8.03 -16.25 6.81
C ILE A 231 7.44 -16.86 8.10
N GLN A 232 6.33 -16.31 8.62
CA GLN A 232 5.62 -16.85 9.80
C GLN A 232 5.11 -18.28 9.61
N PHE A 233 4.57 -18.58 8.42
CA PHE A 233 4.01 -19.88 8.06
C PHE A 233 5.10 -20.91 7.69
N GLY A 234 6.22 -20.43 7.16
CA GLY A 234 7.39 -21.25 6.82
C GLY A 234 7.70 -21.34 5.32
N ASP A 235 6.99 -20.61 4.47
CA ASP A 235 7.18 -20.61 3.00
C ASP A 235 8.56 -20.06 2.60
N ALA A 236 9.12 -19.16 3.41
CA ALA A 236 10.45 -18.58 3.24
C ALA A 236 11.18 -18.40 4.57
N ASP A 237 12.48 -18.14 4.52
CA ASP A 237 13.29 -17.69 5.67
C ASP A 237 13.72 -16.22 5.53
N VAL A 238 13.91 -15.75 4.29
CA VAL A 238 14.17 -14.35 3.95
C VAL A 238 13.20 -13.91 2.85
N MET A 239 12.74 -12.67 2.90
CA MET A 239 11.92 -12.07 1.84
C MET A 239 12.46 -10.67 1.52
N VAL A 240 12.68 -10.38 0.23
CA VAL A 240 12.96 -9.02 -0.23
C VAL A 240 11.62 -8.32 -0.47
N VAL A 241 11.31 -7.29 0.31
CA VAL A 241 9.96 -6.72 0.40
C VAL A 241 9.91 -5.23 0.11
N GLY A 242 8.79 -4.75 -0.43
CA GLY A 242 8.54 -3.31 -0.57
C GLY A 242 7.44 -2.96 -1.55
N GLY A 243 7.44 -1.70 -1.99
CA GLY A 243 6.61 -1.23 -3.09
C GLY A 243 7.41 -0.27 -3.98
N THR A 244 6.98 -0.09 -5.22
CA THR A 244 7.65 0.80 -6.19
C THR A 244 6.63 1.52 -7.07
N GLU A 245 6.97 2.71 -7.53
CA GLU A 245 6.13 3.48 -8.44
C GLU A 245 6.99 4.45 -9.29
N SER A 246 6.59 4.68 -10.54
CA SER A 246 7.26 5.61 -11.46
C SER A 246 6.27 6.40 -12.34
N SER A 247 4.98 6.43 -12.00
CA SER A 247 3.91 7.13 -12.73
C SER A 247 3.94 8.66 -12.58
N ILE A 248 5.11 9.24 -12.84
CA ILE A 248 5.29 10.66 -13.17
C ILE A 248 5.28 10.72 -14.70
N ASP A 249 4.12 11.04 -15.25
CA ASP A 249 3.82 11.21 -16.67
C ASP A 249 2.54 12.06 -16.84
N ALA A 250 2.29 12.51 -18.06
CA ALA A 250 1.16 13.37 -18.39
C ALA A 250 -0.23 12.84 -17.96
N LEU A 251 -0.53 11.55 -18.17
CA LEU A 251 -1.87 11.01 -17.90
C LEU A 251 -2.05 10.73 -16.40
N SER A 252 -1.02 10.20 -15.74
CA SER A 252 -1.04 9.97 -14.30
C SER A 252 -1.23 11.27 -13.52
N ILE A 253 -0.50 12.34 -13.88
CA ILE A 253 -0.69 13.65 -13.24
C ILE A 253 -2.06 14.24 -13.59
N ALA A 254 -2.55 14.11 -14.83
CA ALA A 254 -3.89 14.59 -15.19
C ALA A 254 -5.00 13.88 -14.40
N GLY A 255 -4.92 12.55 -14.26
CA GLY A 255 -5.88 11.75 -13.51
C GLY A 255 -5.88 12.08 -12.02
N PHE A 256 -4.71 12.03 -11.38
CA PHE A 256 -4.60 12.29 -9.93
C PHE A 256 -4.81 13.75 -9.55
N SER A 257 -4.55 14.71 -10.45
CA SER A 257 -4.95 16.12 -10.24
C SER A 257 -6.47 16.31 -10.10
N ARG A 258 -7.29 15.32 -10.48
CA ARG A 258 -8.75 15.34 -10.26
C ARG A 258 -9.19 14.67 -8.95
N GLN A 259 -8.25 14.12 -8.18
CA GLN A 259 -8.48 13.48 -6.88
C GLN A 259 -7.71 14.14 -5.73
N ALA A 260 -6.54 14.74 -6.00
CA ALA A 260 -5.59 15.17 -4.96
C ALA A 260 -5.86 16.57 -4.35
N LEU A 261 -7.08 17.12 -4.49
CA LEU A 261 -7.50 18.30 -3.71
C LEU A 261 -7.54 17.96 -2.20
N ASP A 262 -7.72 16.68 -1.89
CA ASP A 262 -8.08 16.16 -0.57
C ASP A 262 -6.88 15.52 0.19
N HIS A 263 -5.77 16.29 0.39
CA HIS A 263 -4.94 16.24 1.65
C HIS A 263 -3.95 15.02 1.86
N ALA A 264 -2.65 15.19 2.25
CA ALA A 264 -1.65 14.18 2.79
C ALA A 264 -0.23 14.72 3.18
N LYS A 265 0.64 13.86 3.80
CA LYS A 265 2.14 13.59 3.84
C LYS A 265 2.37 12.51 4.97
N GLU A 266 3.47 11.76 5.28
CA GLU A 266 4.82 11.94 5.97
C GLU A 266 5.18 12.29 7.60
N ARG A 267 6.21 11.26 7.57
CA ARG A 267 7.76 11.15 7.55
C ARG A 267 8.26 9.85 6.80
N GLY A 268 9.58 9.50 6.84
CA GLY A 268 10.28 8.23 6.43
C GLY A 268 10.90 7.34 7.57
N ALA A 269 11.41 6.11 7.28
CA ALA A 269 11.79 4.98 8.19
C ALA A 269 13.04 4.19 7.70
N LYS A 270 13.84 3.36 8.41
CA LYS A 270 14.20 3.01 9.84
C LYS A 270 13.22 2.39 10.87
N PHE A 271 13.76 1.61 11.82
CA PHE A 271 13.12 1.10 13.06
C PHE A 271 12.73 2.23 14.02
N TYR A 272 11.51 2.71 13.88
CA TYR A 272 10.92 3.63 14.83
C TYR A 272 9.75 3.03 15.61
N ALA A 273 9.18 1.92 15.10
CA ALA A 273 8.15 1.13 15.77
C ALA A 273 8.11 -0.34 15.27
N GLU A 274 7.56 -1.24 16.10
CA GLU A 274 7.02 -2.55 15.74
C GLU A 274 5.60 -2.39 15.15
N ILE A 275 5.26 -3.14 14.09
CA ILE A 275 3.86 -3.27 13.64
C ILE A 275 3.20 -4.31 14.55
N ARG A 276 2.29 -3.86 15.40
CA ARG A 276 1.60 -4.69 16.40
C ARG A 276 0.24 -5.19 15.91
N GLY A 277 -0.43 -4.43 15.03
CA GLY A 277 -1.77 -4.77 14.56
C GLY A 277 -2.07 -4.21 13.17
N TYR A 278 -2.78 -4.98 12.36
CA TYR A 278 -3.20 -4.62 11.01
C TYR A 278 -4.70 -4.88 10.83
N GLY A 279 -5.49 -3.87 11.14
CA GLY A 279 -6.95 -3.94 11.12
C GLY A 279 -7.52 -3.55 9.76
N MET A 280 -7.95 -4.54 8.97
CA MET A 280 -8.72 -4.33 7.74
C MET A 280 -10.23 -4.25 8.02
N SER A 281 -10.95 -3.45 7.25
CA SER A 281 -12.40 -3.56 7.11
C SER A 281 -12.88 -3.08 5.73
N GLY A 282 -14.17 -3.16 5.47
CA GLY A 282 -14.81 -2.43 4.38
C GLY A 282 -16.14 -1.85 4.84
N ASP A 283 -16.49 -0.68 4.32
CA ASP A 283 -17.78 -0.01 4.56
C ASP A 283 -18.93 -0.72 3.86
N ALA A 284 -18.67 -1.30 2.69
CA ALA A 284 -19.69 -1.85 1.78
C ALA A 284 -20.84 -0.86 1.48
N HIS A 285 -20.54 0.45 1.48
CA HIS A 285 -21.53 1.53 1.45
C HIS A 285 -21.61 2.25 0.10
N HIS A 286 -20.56 2.97 -0.30
CA HIS A 286 -20.53 3.75 -1.54
C HIS A 286 -19.14 3.69 -2.21
N ILE A 287 -19.08 3.99 -3.51
CA ILE A 287 -17.83 3.90 -4.29
C ILE A 287 -16.81 4.99 -3.94
N THR A 288 -17.24 6.14 -3.42
CA THR A 288 -16.37 7.30 -3.14
C THR A 288 -16.67 8.04 -1.83
N GLN A 289 -17.67 7.59 -1.06
CA GLN A 289 -18.07 8.22 0.21
C GLN A 289 -18.01 7.19 1.34
N PRO A 290 -17.55 7.57 2.54
CA PRO A 290 -17.50 6.67 3.68
C PRO A 290 -18.91 6.41 4.23
N GLN A 291 -19.08 5.33 4.98
CA GLN A 291 -20.32 5.07 5.73
C GLN A 291 -20.52 6.13 6.82
N HIS A 292 -21.68 6.80 6.82
CA HIS A 292 -21.99 7.93 7.73
C HIS A 292 -21.83 7.66 9.24
N ASP A 293 -21.90 6.40 9.69
CA ASP A 293 -21.70 6.00 11.10
C ASP A 293 -20.24 5.66 11.45
N GLY A 294 -19.31 5.80 10.49
CA GLY A 294 -17.90 5.48 10.64
C GLY A 294 -17.61 3.99 10.88
N ARG A 295 -18.58 3.09 10.66
CA ARG A 295 -18.50 1.70 11.12
C ARG A 295 -17.32 0.93 10.54
N GLY A 296 -16.92 1.20 9.29
CA GLY A 296 -15.70 0.61 8.74
C GLY A 296 -14.43 1.13 9.39
N ALA A 297 -14.30 2.43 9.63
CA ALA A 297 -13.20 3.02 10.39
C ALA A 297 -13.12 2.45 11.82
N ILE A 298 -14.26 2.35 12.52
CA ILE A 298 -14.39 1.70 13.84
C ILE A 298 -13.92 0.24 13.79
N LEU A 299 -14.36 -0.53 12.78
CA LEU A 299 -13.94 -1.93 12.62
C LEU A 299 -12.44 -2.07 12.30
N ALA A 300 -11.87 -1.17 11.50
CA ALA A 300 -10.45 -1.17 11.19
C ALA A 300 -9.62 -0.89 12.45
N MET A 301 -9.88 0.24 13.14
CA MET A 301 -9.19 0.58 14.40
C MET A 301 -9.33 -0.52 15.46
N LYS A 302 -10.55 -1.05 15.66
CA LYS A 302 -10.75 -2.14 16.63
C LYS A 302 -9.96 -3.39 16.25
N ARG A 303 -9.95 -3.81 14.98
CA ARG A 303 -9.19 -5.01 14.56
C ARG A 303 -7.68 -4.83 14.67
N ALA A 304 -7.17 -3.59 14.61
CA ALA A 304 -5.77 -3.30 14.89
C ALA A 304 -5.45 -3.41 16.39
N LEU A 305 -6.32 -2.86 17.25
CA LEU A 305 -6.25 -3.02 18.71
C LEU A 305 -6.31 -4.51 19.12
N ASP A 306 -7.36 -5.23 18.68
CA ASP A 306 -7.60 -6.65 18.97
C ASP A 306 -6.38 -7.54 18.61
N GLN A 307 -5.65 -7.23 17.52
CA GLN A 307 -4.43 -7.94 17.12
C GLN A 307 -3.20 -7.55 17.95
N SER A 308 -3.10 -6.28 18.37
CA SER A 308 -1.95 -5.74 19.10
C SER A 308 -1.87 -6.16 20.57
N GLY A 309 -2.99 -6.63 21.13
CA GLY A 309 -3.15 -6.88 22.57
C GLY A 309 -3.13 -5.62 23.44
N LEU A 310 -3.24 -4.42 22.86
CA LEU A 310 -3.32 -3.14 23.57
C LEU A 310 -4.76 -2.65 23.71
N ASN A 311 -5.04 -1.99 24.82
CA ASN A 311 -6.32 -1.33 25.10
C ASN A 311 -6.33 0.09 24.50
N ALA A 312 -7.53 0.67 24.32
CA ALA A 312 -7.68 2.00 23.71
C ALA A 312 -6.97 3.13 24.51
N ASN A 313 -6.87 2.99 25.83
CA ASN A 313 -6.16 3.92 26.73
C ASN A 313 -4.64 3.72 26.77
N GLU A 314 -4.09 2.76 26.02
CA GLU A 314 -2.64 2.56 25.87
C GLU A 314 -2.09 3.23 24.59
N ILE A 315 -2.95 3.82 23.76
CA ILE A 315 -2.58 4.53 22.54
C ILE A 315 -2.31 6.00 22.85
N ASP A 316 -1.10 6.48 22.58
CA ASP A 316 -0.67 7.84 22.89
C ASP A 316 -0.96 8.83 21.75
N TYR A 317 -1.07 8.35 20.49
CA TYR A 317 -1.30 9.19 19.31
C TYR A 317 -2.11 8.50 18.21
N VAL A 318 -2.98 9.26 17.51
CA VAL A 318 -3.66 8.85 16.27
C VAL A 318 -3.33 9.84 15.15
N ASN A 319 -2.75 9.34 14.06
CA ASN A 319 -2.72 10.03 12.77
C ASN A 319 -3.99 9.68 11.98
N ALA A 320 -4.89 10.65 11.87
CA ALA A 320 -6.18 10.48 11.22
C ALA A 320 -6.05 10.34 9.69
N HIS A 321 -6.98 9.60 9.08
CA HIS A 321 -7.11 9.62 7.63
C HIS A 321 -7.72 10.94 7.11
N ALA A 322 -8.49 11.68 7.92
CA ALA A 322 -9.19 12.94 7.67
C ALA A 322 -8.54 13.79 6.56
N THR A 323 -9.26 13.94 5.44
CA THR A 323 -8.79 14.39 4.13
C THR A 323 -9.18 15.83 3.79
N SER A 324 -9.52 16.66 4.78
CA SER A 324 -10.14 17.99 4.57
C SER A 324 -11.47 17.90 3.80
N THR A 325 -12.14 16.74 3.82
CA THR A 325 -13.45 16.54 3.19
C THR A 325 -14.54 16.66 4.26
N PRO A 326 -15.57 17.52 4.08
CA PRO A 326 -16.56 17.79 5.13
C PRO A 326 -17.27 16.55 5.68
N LEU A 327 -17.41 15.48 4.87
CA LEU A 327 -17.98 14.21 5.32
C LEU A 327 -16.92 13.26 5.91
N GLY A 328 -15.74 13.11 5.29
CA GLY A 328 -14.75 12.13 5.72
C GLY A 328 -14.18 12.44 7.10
N ASP A 329 -13.82 13.70 7.31
CA ASP A 329 -13.20 14.19 8.54
C ASP A 329 -14.17 14.10 9.72
N ALA A 330 -15.44 14.47 9.51
CA ALA A 330 -16.51 14.35 10.51
C ALA A 330 -16.84 12.88 10.84
N VAL A 331 -16.86 11.99 9.85
CA VAL A 331 -17.10 10.56 10.06
C VAL A 331 -15.96 9.91 10.87
N GLU A 332 -14.71 10.24 10.58
CA GLU A 332 -13.58 9.71 11.35
C GLU A 332 -13.49 10.29 12.76
N ALA A 333 -13.74 11.60 12.94
CA ALA A 333 -13.76 12.21 14.27
C ALA A 333 -14.76 11.50 15.21
N ASN A 334 -15.94 11.14 14.70
CA ASN A 334 -16.92 10.34 15.43
C ASN A 334 -16.46 8.88 15.68
N ALA A 335 -15.82 8.24 14.71
CA ALA A 335 -15.23 6.91 14.90
C ALA A 335 -14.17 6.89 16.00
N ILE A 336 -13.30 7.92 16.06
CA ILE A 336 -12.27 8.09 17.08
C ILE A 336 -12.90 8.35 18.46
N LYS A 337 -13.85 9.30 18.56
CA LYS A 337 -14.61 9.60 19.80
C LYS A 337 -15.32 8.33 20.34
N THR A 338 -15.79 7.45 19.45
CA THR A 338 -16.46 6.18 19.78
C THR A 338 -15.51 5.09 20.32
N ILE A 339 -14.30 4.96 19.75
CA ILE A 339 -13.29 3.98 20.18
C ILE A 339 -12.61 4.42 21.48
N PHE A 340 -12.18 5.68 21.57
CA PHE A 340 -11.29 6.15 22.64
C PHE A 340 -12.00 6.78 23.84
N ARG A 341 -13.22 7.28 23.65
CA ARG A 341 -14.11 7.76 24.73
C ARG A 341 -13.40 8.70 25.72
N ASP A 342 -13.28 8.28 26.97
CA ASP A 342 -12.75 9.06 28.08
C ASP A 342 -11.28 9.48 27.86
N HIS A 343 -10.49 8.65 27.18
CA HIS A 343 -9.09 8.93 26.81
C HIS A 343 -8.94 10.00 25.71
N ALA A 344 -9.99 10.17 24.89
CA ALA A 344 -10.10 11.27 23.95
C ALA A 344 -10.69 12.52 24.61
N ALA A 345 -11.59 12.36 25.58
CA ALA A 345 -12.22 13.46 26.32
C ALA A 345 -11.30 14.11 27.37
N SER A 346 -10.28 13.40 27.88
CA SER A 346 -9.28 13.93 28.81
C SER A 346 -8.19 14.79 28.14
N GLY A 347 -7.95 14.59 26.84
CA GLY A 347 -6.83 15.21 26.10
C GLY A 347 -5.49 14.47 26.23
N ASP A 348 -5.46 13.31 26.90
CA ASP A 348 -4.28 12.45 26.97
C ASP A 348 -3.92 11.92 25.57
N LEU A 349 -4.91 11.41 24.83
CA LEU A 349 -4.75 11.02 23.43
C LEU A 349 -4.36 12.22 22.55
N ALA A 350 -3.21 12.16 21.89
CA ALA A 350 -2.91 13.10 20.82
C ALA A 350 -3.66 12.72 19.53
N LEU A 351 -4.28 13.69 18.89
CA LEU A 351 -4.95 13.55 17.59
C LEU A 351 -4.44 14.62 16.63
N SER A 352 -4.11 14.25 15.40
CA SER A 352 -3.98 15.20 14.29
C SER A 352 -4.17 14.51 12.94
N SER A 353 -4.32 15.33 11.91
CA SER A 353 -4.17 14.90 10.53
C SER A 353 -2.95 15.61 9.93
N THR A 354 -1.90 14.86 9.63
CA THR A 354 -0.71 15.38 8.94
C THR A 354 -1.00 15.86 7.51
N LYS A 355 -2.23 15.65 7.04
CA LYS A 355 -2.61 15.81 5.65
C LYS A 355 -2.66 17.26 5.16
N GLY A 356 -2.76 18.23 6.07
CA GLY A 356 -2.60 19.66 5.78
C GLY A 356 -1.20 20.07 5.32
N ALA A 357 -0.22 19.16 5.34
CA ALA A 357 1.16 19.46 4.95
C ALA A 357 1.41 19.52 3.42
N ILE A 358 0.82 18.66 2.57
CA ILE A 358 1.09 18.69 1.09
C ILE A 358 -0.05 18.34 0.10
N GLY A 359 -1.18 17.74 0.50
CA GLY A 359 -2.15 17.17 -0.48
C GLY A 359 -1.98 15.68 -0.81
N HIS A 360 -3.00 15.03 -1.37
CA HIS A 360 -3.15 13.56 -1.24
C HIS A 360 -2.10 12.74 -2.01
N LEU A 361 -1.36 11.90 -1.28
CA LEU A 361 -0.33 11.00 -1.82
C LEU A 361 -0.86 9.69 -2.41
N LEU A 362 -2.18 9.45 -2.37
CA LEU A 362 -2.87 8.32 -3.00
C LEU A 362 -2.09 6.99 -2.85
N GLY A 363 -1.46 6.50 -3.92
CA GLY A 363 -0.63 5.29 -4.00
C GLY A 363 0.42 5.10 -2.88
N ALA A 364 0.83 6.18 -2.21
CA ALA A 364 1.75 6.12 -1.06
C ALA A 364 1.15 6.59 0.27
N ALA A 365 -0.05 7.21 0.32
CA ALA A 365 -0.54 7.95 1.49
C ALA A 365 -0.49 7.14 2.79
N GLY A 366 -1.18 5.99 2.83
CA GLY A 366 -1.17 5.12 4.00
C GLY A 366 0.22 4.54 4.33
N SER A 367 1.10 4.40 3.34
CA SER A 367 2.48 3.97 3.56
C SER A 367 3.30 5.05 4.28
N VAL A 368 3.18 6.33 3.94
CA VAL A 368 3.95 7.42 4.59
C VAL A 368 3.26 8.09 5.78
N GLU A 369 1.96 7.90 5.96
CA GLU A 369 1.21 8.24 7.20
C GLU A 369 1.47 7.19 8.29
N ALA A 370 1.55 5.91 7.91
CA ALA A 370 2.12 4.85 8.74
C ALA A 370 3.53 5.25 9.20
N ILE A 371 4.39 5.65 8.27
CA ILE A 371 5.75 6.03 8.59
C ILE A 371 5.84 7.34 9.43
N PHE A 372 4.81 8.20 9.43
CA PHE A 372 4.70 9.27 10.43
C PHE A 372 4.44 8.76 11.83
N THR A 373 3.47 7.87 11.95
CA THR A 373 3.03 7.30 13.22
C THR A 373 4.20 6.59 13.90
N VAL A 374 4.90 5.79 13.09
CA VAL A 374 6.25 5.24 13.28
C VAL A 374 7.26 6.30 13.79
N LEU A 375 7.48 7.43 13.10
CA LEU A 375 8.47 8.43 13.58
C LEU A 375 8.00 9.30 14.75
N ALA A 376 6.70 9.48 14.95
CA ALA A 376 6.13 10.21 16.09
C ALA A 376 6.47 9.48 17.40
N ILE A 377 6.34 8.14 17.40
CA ILE A 377 6.84 7.23 18.45
C ILE A 377 8.31 7.52 18.76
N HIS A 378 9.21 7.34 17.79
CA HIS A 378 10.65 7.42 18.06
C HIS A 378 11.18 8.82 18.45
N HIS A 379 10.68 9.89 17.84
CA HIS A 379 11.09 11.24 18.21
C HIS A 379 10.33 11.78 19.43
N GLY A 380 9.26 11.12 19.88
CA GLY A 380 8.38 11.63 20.93
C GLY A 380 7.78 12.99 20.54
N VAL A 381 7.25 13.10 19.32
CA VAL A 381 6.64 14.33 18.79
C VAL A 381 5.41 13.97 17.95
N ALA A 382 4.22 14.35 18.42
CA ALA A 382 3.01 14.31 17.61
C ALA A 382 2.99 15.50 16.63
N PRO A 383 2.85 15.29 15.31
CA PRO A 383 2.68 16.35 14.32
C PRO A 383 1.39 17.18 14.52
N PRO A 384 1.34 18.41 13.98
CA PRO A 384 0.12 19.23 13.98
C PRO A 384 -0.79 18.98 12.78
N THR A 385 -2.08 19.29 12.94
CA THR A 385 -3.00 19.62 11.86
C THR A 385 -2.79 21.09 11.47
N LEU A 386 -2.45 21.36 10.21
CA LEU A 386 -2.29 22.74 9.70
C LEU A 386 -3.64 23.35 9.25
N ASN A 387 -3.68 24.67 9.15
CA ASN A 387 -4.84 25.48 8.72
C ASN A 387 -6.10 25.33 9.59
N LEU A 388 -5.97 24.78 10.80
CA LEU A 388 -7.03 24.62 11.78
C LEU A 388 -7.34 25.95 12.51
N GLU A 389 -7.70 26.99 11.74
CA GLU A 389 -8.09 28.30 12.28
C GLU A 389 -9.41 28.25 13.06
N GLN A 390 -10.33 27.40 12.60
CA GLN A 390 -11.60 27.09 13.25
C GLN A 390 -11.81 25.57 13.19
N PRO A 391 -11.73 24.84 14.32
CA PRO A 391 -12.06 23.42 14.37
C PRO A 391 -13.53 23.15 14.03
N ASP A 392 -13.80 21.96 13.50
CA ASP A 392 -15.18 21.46 13.33
C ASP A 392 -15.91 21.38 14.69
N PRO A 393 -17.22 21.71 14.78
CA PRO A 393 -18.00 21.66 16.01
C PRO A 393 -18.04 20.31 16.75
N LEU A 394 -17.64 19.20 16.13
CA LEU A 394 -17.49 17.89 16.79
C LEU A 394 -16.35 17.84 17.83
N PHE A 395 -15.41 18.79 17.74
CA PHE A 395 -14.26 18.94 18.63
C PHE A 395 -14.59 19.86 19.83
N GLU A 396 -14.55 19.30 21.03
CA GLU A 396 -15.08 19.91 22.25
C GLU A 396 -14.07 19.76 23.41
N GLY A 397 -13.81 20.84 24.13
CA GLY A 397 -12.94 20.83 25.31
C GLY A 397 -11.52 20.35 24.98
N ALA A 398 -11.11 19.23 25.58
CA ALA A 398 -9.80 18.62 25.34
C ALA A 398 -9.77 17.65 24.13
N PHE A 399 -10.94 17.25 23.60
CA PHE A 399 -11.02 16.50 22.35
C PHE A 399 -10.92 17.45 21.16
N THR A 400 -9.70 17.87 20.83
CA THR A 400 -9.41 18.76 19.70
C THR A 400 -8.11 18.36 18.99
N PRO A 401 -7.99 18.49 17.65
CA PRO A 401 -6.77 18.16 16.95
C PRO A 401 -5.64 19.13 17.32
N LEU A 402 -4.40 18.64 17.34
CA LEU A 402 -3.22 19.45 17.68
C LEU A 402 -2.98 20.53 16.61
N SER A 403 -3.18 21.80 16.93
CA SER A 403 -2.80 22.93 16.05
C SER A 403 -1.30 23.25 16.06
N ALA A 404 -0.53 22.67 17.00
CA ALA A 404 0.92 22.80 17.12
C ALA A 404 1.56 21.46 17.51
N ALA A 405 2.82 21.24 17.11
CA ALA A 405 3.51 19.96 17.35
C ALA A 405 3.75 19.71 18.85
N ARG A 406 3.24 18.59 19.38
CA ARG A 406 3.30 18.25 20.82
C ARG A 406 4.49 17.32 21.10
N LYS A 407 5.51 17.82 21.81
CA LYS A 407 6.63 17.01 22.35
C LYS A 407 6.10 16.19 23.54
N MET A 408 6.06 14.88 23.43
CA MET A 408 5.53 13.95 24.45
C MET A 408 6.11 12.54 24.26
N PRO A 409 6.15 11.68 25.28
CA PRO A 409 6.35 10.25 25.08
C PRO A 409 5.22 9.69 24.20
N ILE A 410 5.56 8.89 23.18
CA ILE A 410 4.59 8.17 22.34
C ILE A 410 5.11 6.73 22.23
N ARG A 411 4.41 5.79 22.84
CA ARG A 411 4.78 4.37 22.99
C ARG A 411 3.94 3.48 22.08
N ALA A 412 2.69 3.85 21.83
CA ALA A 412 1.83 3.22 20.83
C ALA A 412 1.03 4.28 20.09
N ALA A 413 0.83 4.06 18.78
CA ALA A 413 0.11 5.00 17.93
C ALA A 413 -0.54 4.30 16.73
N ILE A 414 -1.63 4.88 16.22
CA ILE A 414 -2.40 4.35 15.09
C ILE A 414 -2.32 5.28 13.88
N SER A 415 -2.17 4.68 12.69
CA SER A 415 -2.37 5.36 11.40
C SER A 415 -3.59 4.78 10.71
N ASN A 416 -4.57 5.63 10.40
CA ASN A 416 -5.74 5.23 9.61
C ASN A 416 -5.55 5.49 8.12
N SER A 417 -6.22 4.71 7.27
CA SER A 417 -6.23 4.87 5.82
C SER A 417 -7.50 4.29 5.22
N PHE A 418 -8.33 5.14 4.64
CA PHE A 418 -9.56 4.76 3.95
C PHE A 418 -9.43 5.03 2.44
N GLY A 419 -10.34 4.49 1.63
CA GLY A 419 -10.23 4.61 0.18
C GLY A 419 -11.50 4.24 -0.58
N PHE A 420 -11.52 4.62 -1.87
CA PHE A 420 -12.63 4.34 -2.77
C PHE A 420 -12.96 2.84 -2.87
N GLY A 421 -14.24 2.53 -3.09
CA GLY A 421 -14.83 1.21 -2.81
C GLY A 421 -15.14 0.97 -1.33
N GLY A 422 -14.85 1.94 -0.45
CA GLY A 422 -15.04 1.81 1.00
C GLY A 422 -14.06 0.81 1.62
N THR A 423 -12.80 0.80 1.18
CA THR A 423 -11.74 -0.06 1.72
C THR A 423 -11.03 0.65 2.87
N ASN A 424 -10.85 -0.04 4.00
CA ASN A 424 -10.34 0.56 5.23
C ASN A 424 -9.19 -0.25 5.82
N THR A 425 -8.15 0.46 6.24
CA THR A 425 -6.99 -0.06 6.97
C THR A 425 -6.70 0.82 8.17
N SER A 426 -6.35 0.19 9.28
CA SER A 426 -5.75 0.82 10.45
C SER A 426 -4.51 0.04 10.83
N LEU A 427 -3.36 0.73 10.88
CA LEU A 427 -2.06 0.16 11.24
C LEU A 427 -1.68 0.65 12.63
N LEU A 428 -1.47 -0.28 13.56
CA LEU A 428 -1.06 0.01 14.93
C LEU A 428 0.42 -0.28 15.10
N PHE A 429 1.12 0.75 15.57
CA PHE A 429 2.56 0.77 15.81
C PHE A 429 2.85 0.92 17.30
N SER A 430 3.92 0.30 17.81
CA SER A 430 4.47 0.61 19.14
C SER A 430 5.98 0.79 19.10
N SER A 431 6.54 1.51 20.07
CA SER A 431 7.99 1.53 20.31
C SER A 431 8.54 0.09 20.34
N PRO A 432 9.69 -0.19 19.72
CA PRO A 432 10.30 -1.50 19.78
C PRO A 432 10.69 -1.86 21.23
N PRO A 433 10.73 -3.16 21.58
CA PRO A 433 11.16 -3.65 22.89
C PRO A 433 12.67 -3.47 23.15
#